data_AF-V7F5I1-F1
#
_entry.id   AF-V7F5I1-F1
#
_cell.length_a   1.000
_cell.length_b   1.000
_cell.length_c   1.000
_cell.angle_alpha   90.00
_cell.angle_beta   90.00
_cell.angle_gamma   90.00
#
_symmetry.space_group_name_H-M   'P 1'
#
loop_
_entity.id
_entity.type
_entity.pdbx_description
1 polymer ?
#
loop_
_entity_poly.entity_id
_entity_poly.type
_entity_poly.pdbx_seq_one_letter_code
_entity_poly.pdbx_strand_id
1 'polypeptide(L)'
;MRTLLLVPFALAALSQTAHADGISSVYTDLDSQKDCVTYAQAQEGDGEWAELACSGYRGYPVLIAYDDARESLFYGFPPGGDMTSVWESFSGFNSSGAKVEWRIETKGDVAVPFAVIHRRSISNPEDENKPTEVLLVAKVAQMEARDGCTIGLVLATGNPQANDQARKLADEKAKSFACGKDKHTVIGNVPAFGRVDN
;
A
#
# COMPACT_ATOMS: atom_id res chain seq x y z
N MET A 1 24.08 66.59 32.48
CA MET A 1 24.36 65.19 32.09
C MET A 1 23.03 64.56 31.70
N ARG A 2 22.83 64.26 30.41
CA ARG A 2 21.63 63.62 29.86
C ARG A 2 22.00 62.17 29.54
N THR A 3 21.54 61.23 30.35
CA THR A 3 21.80 59.80 30.18
C THR A 3 20.81 59.25 29.15
N LEU A 4 21.28 58.92 27.94
CA LEU A 4 20.49 58.17 26.96
C LEU A 4 20.50 56.68 27.35
N LEU A 5 19.33 56.12 27.66
CA LEU A 5 19.15 54.66 27.71
C LEU A 5 18.97 54.12 26.28
N LEU A 6 19.92 53.31 25.82
CA LEU A 6 19.74 52.45 24.65
C LEU A 6 19.03 51.17 25.08
N VAL A 7 17.85 50.93 24.52
CA VAL A 7 17.10 49.67 24.66
C VAL A 7 17.57 48.72 23.54
N PRO A 8 18.13 47.54 23.85
CA PRO A 8 18.52 46.58 22.83
C PRO A 8 17.26 45.91 22.26
N PHE A 9 17.02 46.11 20.96
CA PHE A 9 15.97 45.45 20.20
C PHE A 9 16.42 44.00 19.95
N ALA A 10 15.92 43.04 20.73
CA ALA A 10 16.15 41.63 20.50
C ALA A 10 15.33 41.18 19.27
N LEU A 11 16.01 40.95 18.13
CA LEU A 11 15.42 40.30 16.97
C LEU A 11 15.12 38.82 17.34
N ALA A 12 13.87 38.52 17.68
CA ALA A 12 13.39 37.15 17.75
C ALA A 12 13.34 36.57 16.33
N ALA A 13 14.35 35.78 15.96
CA ALA A 13 14.32 34.98 14.75
C ALA A 13 13.21 33.93 14.90
N LEU A 14 12.06 34.17 14.26
CA LEU A 14 11.02 33.17 14.09
C LEU A 14 11.60 32.05 13.21
N SER A 15 12.01 30.95 13.84
CA SER A 15 12.34 29.72 13.16
C SER A 15 11.08 29.18 12.49
N GLN A 16 10.86 29.55 11.23
CA GLN A 16 9.87 28.87 10.40
C GLN A 16 10.35 27.43 10.22
N THR A 17 9.58 26.47 10.72
CA THR A 17 9.77 25.06 10.39
C THR A 17 9.55 24.94 8.88
N ALA A 18 10.63 24.72 8.12
CA ALA A 18 10.52 24.40 6.71
C ALA A 18 9.93 22.99 6.60
N HIS A 19 8.62 22.90 6.38
CA HIS A 19 8.00 21.63 5.99
C HIS A 19 8.39 21.35 4.54
N ALA A 20 9.16 20.28 4.33
CA ALA A 20 9.53 19.87 2.99
C ALA A 20 8.32 19.22 2.31
N ASP A 21 7.69 19.98 1.41
CA ASP A 21 6.71 19.43 0.48
C ASP A 21 7.37 18.39 -0.43
N GLY A 22 6.66 17.32 -0.75
CA GLY A 22 7.18 16.31 -1.67
C GLY A 22 6.60 14.92 -1.45
N ILE A 23 7.18 13.97 -2.18
CA ILE A 23 6.83 12.55 -2.10
C ILE A 23 7.88 11.79 -1.28
N SER A 24 7.45 10.90 -0.40
CA SER A 24 8.33 10.05 0.39
C SER A 24 7.75 8.67 0.69
N SER A 25 8.58 7.75 1.18
CA SER A 25 8.15 6.45 1.71
C SER A 25 7.93 6.52 3.22
N VAL A 26 6.85 5.94 3.70
CA VAL A 26 6.68 5.56 5.11
C VAL A 26 6.32 4.08 5.16
N TYR A 27 6.78 3.38 6.20
CA TYR A 27 6.57 1.95 6.33
C TYR A 27 5.68 1.65 7.53
N THR A 28 4.73 0.73 7.34
CA THR A 28 3.98 0.12 8.43
C THR A 28 4.21 -1.37 8.43
N ASP A 29 3.98 -1.98 9.58
CA ASP A 29 3.97 -3.42 9.73
C ASP A 29 2.57 -3.93 9.40
N LEU A 30 2.50 -5.16 8.88
CA LEU A 30 1.26 -5.87 8.67
C LEU A 30 1.40 -7.23 9.37
N ASP A 31 0.87 -7.30 10.58
CA ASP A 31 0.80 -8.52 11.38
C ASP A 31 -0.67 -8.88 11.59
N SER A 32 -1.13 -9.93 10.88
CA SER A 32 -2.53 -10.34 10.91
C SER A 32 -3.03 -10.77 12.29
N GLN A 33 -2.13 -11.14 13.19
CA GLN A 33 -2.47 -11.58 14.54
C GLN A 33 -2.55 -10.42 15.54
N LYS A 34 -1.96 -9.26 15.23
CA LYS A 34 -1.89 -8.11 16.14
C LYS A 34 -2.73 -6.93 15.67
N ASP A 35 -2.66 -6.63 14.38
CA ASP A 35 -3.09 -5.34 13.84
C ASP A 35 -4.42 -5.43 13.10
N CYS A 36 -5.02 -6.63 13.05
CA CYS A 36 -6.20 -6.93 12.24
C CYS A 36 -7.38 -7.46 13.06
N VAL A 37 -8.57 -7.09 12.60
CA VAL A 37 -9.84 -7.65 13.06
C VAL A 37 -10.42 -8.50 11.94
N THR A 38 -10.67 -9.78 12.21
CA THR A 38 -11.44 -10.65 11.33
C THR A 38 -12.92 -10.26 11.43
N TYR A 39 -13.51 -9.82 10.34
CA TYR A 39 -14.91 -9.36 10.30
C TYR A 39 -15.85 -10.33 9.58
N ALA A 40 -15.30 -11.24 8.78
CA ALA A 40 -16.01 -12.37 8.18
C ALA A 40 -15.06 -13.57 8.06
N GLN A 41 -15.59 -14.79 8.20
CA GLN A 41 -14.82 -16.03 8.02
C GLN A 41 -15.77 -17.22 7.77
N ALA A 42 -15.22 -18.29 7.21
CA ALA A 42 -15.94 -19.54 7.00
C ALA A 42 -16.52 -20.10 8.30
N GLN A 43 -17.70 -20.72 8.21
CA GLN A 43 -18.21 -21.58 9.28
C GLN A 43 -17.50 -22.94 9.24
N GLU A 44 -17.62 -23.70 10.33
CA GLU A 44 -17.06 -25.04 10.40
C GLU A 44 -17.63 -25.92 9.26
N GLY A 45 -16.75 -26.41 8.39
CA GLY A 45 -17.11 -27.25 7.25
C GLY A 45 -17.33 -26.52 5.93
N ASP A 46 -17.31 -25.18 5.90
CA ASP A 46 -17.55 -24.35 4.70
C ASP A 46 -16.25 -23.92 3.98
N GLY A 47 -15.13 -24.58 4.27
CA GLY A 47 -13.81 -24.28 3.71
C GLY A 47 -12.97 -23.36 4.60
N GLU A 48 -11.91 -22.78 4.02
CA GLU A 48 -10.95 -21.93 4.72
C GLU A 48 -10.85 -20.57 4.03
N TRP A 49 -11.72 -19.64 4.42
CA TRP A 49 -11.66 -18.24 4.00
C TRP A 49 -11.86 -17.31 5.19
N ALA A 50 -11.26 -16.12 5.10
CA ALA A 50 -11.38 -15.07 6.10
C ALA A 50 -11.20 -13.69 5.49
N GLU A 51 -11.92 -12.72 6.01
CA GLU A 51 -11.78 -11.31 5.67
C GLU A 51 -11.36 -10.50 6.89
N LEU A 52 -10.30 -9.73 6.73
CA LEU A 52 -9.64 -9.01 7.80
C LEU A 52 -9.52 -7.53 7.45
N ALA A 53 -9.72 -6.68 8.46
CA ALA A 53 -9.44 -5.26 8.40
C ALA A 53 -8.26 -4.94 9.31
N CYS A 54 -7.16 -4.48 8.72
CA CYS A 54 -5.90 -4.24 9.40
C CYS A 54 -5.57 -2.76 9.51
N SER A 55 -4.86 -2.39 10.58
CA SER A 55 -4.31 -1.06 10.75
C SER A 55 -3.22 -0.79 9.71
N GLY A 56 -3.38 0.29 8.94
CA GLY A 56 -2.35 0.78 8.03
C GLY A 56 -1.83 2.16 8.42
N TYR A 57 -1.55 3.02 7.44
CA TYR A 57 -0.97 4.33 7.70
C TYR A 57 -2.03 5.36 8.12
N ARG A 58 -1.91 5.94 9.33
CA ARG A 58 -2.74 7.06 9.81
C ARG A 58 -4.25 6.88 9.58
N GLY A 59 -4.75 5.67 9.84
CA GLY A 59 -6.17 5.33 9.72
C GLY A 59 -6.61 4.85 8.33
N TYR A 60 -5.72 4.82 7.33
CA TYR A 60 -5.97 4.09 6.08
C TYR A 60 -5.84 2.59 6.37
N PRO A 61 -6.90 1.79 6.19
CA PRO A 61 -6.84 0.37 6.48
C PRO A 61 -6.12 -0.39 5.36
N VAL A 62 -5.65 -1.59 5.71
CA VAL A 62 -5.32 -2.65 4.75
C VAL A 62 -6.36 -3.74 4.92
N LEU A 63 -7.11 -4.05 3.87
CA LEU A 63 -8.09 -5.12 3.88
C LEU A 63 -7.49 -6.35 3.22
N ILE A 64 -7.69 -7.51 3.85
CA ILE A 64 -7.21 -8.79 3.35
C ILE A 64 -8.42 -9.68 3.18
N ALA A 65 -8.65 -10.17 1.97
CA ALA A 65 -9.50 -11.32 1.73
C ALA A 65 -8.59 -12.53 1.49
N TYR A 66 -8.71 -13.52 2.34
CA TYR A 66 -8.02 -14.80 2.24
C TYR A 66 -9.01 -15.88 1.80
N ASP A 67 -8.65 -16.65 0.78
CA ASP A 67 -9.41 -17.81 0.31
C ASP A 67 -8.48 -18.74 -0.48
N ASP A 68 -8.65 -20.06 -0.32
CA ASP A 68 -7.87 -21.13 -0.98
C ASP A 68 -6.36 -20.83 -1.05
N ALA A 69 -5.75 -20.51 0.10
CA ALA A 69 -4.33 -20.19 0.28
C ALA A 69 -3.81 -19.02 -0.59
N ARG A 70 -4.69 -18.06 -0.88
CA ARG A 70 -4.38 -16.84 -1.63
C ARG A 70 -4.91 -15.63 -0.89
N GLU A 71 -4.26 -14.50 -1.08
CA GLU A 71 -4.71 -13.23 -0.52
C GLU A 71 -4.99 -12.22 -1.64
N SER A 72 -6.17 -11.63 -1.61
CA SER A 72 -6.49 -10.37 -2.28
C SER A 72 -6.38 -9.23 -1.26
N LEU A 73 -5.72 -8.14 -1.63
CA LEU A 73 -5.51 -7.00 -0.73
C LEU A 73 -6.06 -5.70 -1.31
N PHE A 74 -6.69 -4.92 -0.44
CA PHE A 74 -7.16 -3.58 -0.74
C PHE A 74 -6.55 -2.56 0.24
N TYR A 75 -6.19 -1.39 -0.26
CA TYR A 75 -5.51 -0.34 0.53
C TYR A 75 -6.33 0.94 0.54
N GLY A 76 -6.67 1.42 1.73
CA GLY A 76 -7.52 2.59 1.91
C GLY A 76 -9.01 2.22 1.99
N PHE A 77 -9.86 3.15 1.61
CA PHE A 77 -11.30 3.08 1.90
C PHE A 77 -12.08 2.50 0.70
N PRO A 78 -12.65 1.29 0.79
CA PRO A 78 -13.34 0.66 -0.34
C PRO A 78 -14.66 1.37 -0.67
N PRO A 79 -15.19 1.21 -1.90
CA PRO A 79 -16.54 1.65 -2.24
C PRO A 79 -17.50 0.89 -1.31
N GLY A 80 -18.37 1.62 -0.60
CA GLY A 80 -19.22 1.02 0.44
C GLY A 80 -20.05 -0.17 -0.08
N GLY A 81 -20.40 -1.09 0.83
CA GLY A 81 -20.97 -2.39 0.48
C GLY A 81 -20.04 -3.50 0.98
N ASP A 82 -19.82 -4.51 0.15
CA ASP A 82 -18.82 -5.54 0.38
C ASP A 82 -17.40 -4.95 0.17
N MET A 83 -16.65 -4.89 1.29
CA MET A 83 -15.35 -4.24 1.40
C MET A 83 -14.26 -4.96 0.58
N THR A 84 -14.52 -6.19 0.16
CA THR A 84 -13.63 -7.09 -0.57
C THR A 84 -14.26 -7.63 -1.86
N SER A 85 -15.33 -6.98 -2.33
CA SER A 85 -16.08 -7.33 -3.57
C SER A 85 -15.25 -7.43 -4.84
N VAL A 86 -14.06 -6.85 -4.87
CA VAL A 86 -13.10 -7.03 -5.96
C VAL A 86 -11.99 -7.96 -5.49
N TRP A 87 -11.98 -9.17 -6.03
CA TRP A 87 -10.91 -10.14 -5.82
C TRP A 87 -9.83 -10.01 -6.90
N GLU A 88 -8.61 -9.61 -6.52
CA GLU A 88 -7.43 -9.61 -7.39
C GLU A 88 -6.28 -10.32 -6.69
N SER A 89 -5.82 -11.44 -7.23
CA SER A 89 -4.74 -12.24 -6.64
C SER A 89 -3.85 -12.87 -7.72
N PHE A 90 -2.70 -13.36 -7.29
CA PHE A 90 -1.93 -14.32 -8.08
C PHE A 90 -2.68 -15.65 -8.18
N SER A 91 -2.52 -16.34 -9.32
CA SER A 91 -3.13 -17.66 -9.53
C SER A 91 -2.51 -18.75 -8.65
N GLY A 92 -1.22 -18.65 -8.34
CA GLY A 92 -0.54 -19.55 -7.40
C GLY A 92 -0.79 -19.13 -5.94
N PHE A 93 -0.58 -20.06 -5.00
CA PHE A 93 -0.64 -19.76 -3.57
C PHE A 93 0.34 -18.65 -3.23
N ASN A 94 -0.08 -17.72 -2.39
CA ASN A 94 0.66 -16.50 -2.14
C ASN A 94 0.37 -15.91 -0.77
N SER A 95 1.29 -15.06 -0.32
CA SER A 95 1.21 -14.38 0.97
C SER A 95 1.85 -12.99 0.94
N SER A 96 1.45 -12.18 1.93
CA SER A 96 1.92 -10.80 2.12
C SER A 96 3.22 -10.77 2.89
N GLY A 97 4.15 -9.91 2.47
CA GLY A 97 5.28 -9.54 3.32
C GLY A 97 4.81 -8.76 4.55
N ALA A 98 5.57 -8.82 5.64
CA ALA A 98 5.20 -8.13 6.88
C ALA A 98 5.34 -6.59 6.83
N LYS A 99 5.83 -6.01 5.73
CA LYS A 99 6.08 -4.56 5.59
C LYS A 99 5.32 -4.00 4.40
N VAL A 100 4.55 -2.95 4.65
CA VAL A 100 3.86 -2.16 3.63
C VAL A 100 4.57 -0.83 3.47
N GLU A 101 5.02 -0.52 2.25
CA GLU A 101 5.57 0.78 1.92
C GLU A 101 4.46 1.69 1.38
N TRP A 102 4.18 2.77 2.09
CA TRP A 102 3.23 3.81 1.69
C TRP A 102 3.98 4.95 1.01
N ARG A 103 3.52 5.31 -0.20
CA ARG A 103 3.97 6.52 -0.90
C ARG A 103 3.07 7.66 -0.48
N ILE A 104 3.65 8.62 0.24
CA ILE A 104 2.93 9.76 0.78
C ILE A 104 3.29 11.03 0.01
N GLU A 105 2.30 11.87 -0.25
CA GLU A 105 2.50 13.25 -0.67
C GLU A 105 2.25 14.16 0.52
N THR A 106 3.26 14.98 0.86
CA THR A 106 3.19 15.98 1.92
C THR A 106 3.06 17.37 1.29
N LYS A 107 2.08 18.14 1.75
CA LYS A 107 1.90 19.56 1.45
C LYS A 107 1.62 20.31 2.76
N GLY A 108 2.58 21.08 3.24
CA GLY A 108 2.56 21.68 4.58
C GLY A 108 2.43 20.60 5.67
N ASP A 109 1.40 20.71 6.51
CA ASP A 109 1.14 19.76 7.60
C ASP A 109 0.30 18.54 7.19
N VAL A 110 -0.12 18.48 5.93
CA VAL A 110 -0.98 17.42 5.41
C VAL A 110 -0.13 16.39 4.69
N ALA A 111 -0.18 15.13 5.15
CA ALA A 111 0.46 13.99 4.50
C ALA A 111 -0.61 12.94 4.13
N VAL A 112 -0.75 12.67 2.83
CA VAL A 112 -1.77 11.77 2.28
C VAL A 112 -1.09 10.62 1.54
N PRO A 113 -1.37 9.35 1.88
CA PRO A 113 -0.91 8.22 1.10
C PRO A 113 -1.67 8.16 -0.23
N PHE A 114 -0.96 8.02 -1.35
CA PHE A 114 -1.58 7.90 -2.68
C PHE A 114 -1.27 6.57 -3.36
N ALA A 115 -0.24 5.86 -2.92
CA ALA A 115 0.09 4.52 -3.42
C ALA A 115 0.68 3.64 -2.31
N VAL A 116 0.62 2.34 -2.52
CA VAL A 116 1.29 1.32 -1.71
C VAL A 116 2.19 0.49 -2.60
N ILE A 117 3.34 0.09 -2.06
CA ILE A 117 4.19 -0.97 -2.59
C ILE A 117 4.25 -2.05 -1.51
N HIS A 118 3.83 -3.26 -1.88
CA HIS A 118 3.76 -4.36 -0.95
C HIS A 118 4.38 -5.60 -1.58
N ARG A 119 5.35 -6.20 -0.88
CA ARG A 119 5.99 -7.43 -1.32
C ARG A 119 5.03 -8.60 -1.16
N ARG A 120 4.94 -9.41 -2.20
CA ARG A 120 4.11 -10.60 -2.30
C ARG A 120 5.03 -11.78 -2.59
N SER A 121 4.86 -12.86 -1.86
CA SER A 121 5.57 -14.12 -2.08
C SER A 121 4.63 -15.10 -2.75
N ILE A 122 5.01 -15.62 -3.92
CA ILE A 122 4.20 -16.56 -4.69
C ILE A 122 4.94 -17.90 -4.70
N SER A 123 4.25 -18.94 -4.25
CA SER A 123 4.76 -20.32 -4.27
C SER A 123 5.19 -20.74 -5.68
N ASN A 124 6.25 -21.55 -5.74
CA ASN A 124 6.71 -22.17 -6.97
C ASN A 124 6.33 -23.66 -6.93
N PRO A 125 5.49 -24.14 -7.87
CA PRO A 125 5.04 -25.53 -7.87
C PRO A 125 6.15 -26.54 -8.16
N GLU A 126 7.28 -26.10 -8.73
CA GLU A 126 8.43 -26.95 -9.02
C GLU A 126 9.45 -27.00 -7.86
N ASP A 127 9.45 -26.00 -6.97
CA ASP A 127 10.36 -25.91 -5.82
C ASP A 127 9.78 -24.97 -4.75
N GLU A 128 9.10 -25.54 -3.75
CA GLU A 128 8.45 -24.80 -2.66
C GLU A 128 9.42 -23.91 -1.85
N ASN A 129 10.73 -24.21 -1.87
CA ASN A 129 11.74 -23.42 -1.16
C ASN A 129 12.22 -22.21 -1.94
N LYS A 130 11.72 -22.00 -3.16
CA LYS A 130 12.10 -20.88 -4.04
C LYS A 130 10.87 -20.12 -4.53
N PRO A 131 10.17 -19.40 -3.64
CA PRO A 131 9.06 -18.56 -4.06
C PRO A 131 9.54 -17.45 -5.00
N THR A 132 8.62 -16.98 -5.83
CA THR A 132 8.81 -15.78 -6.63
C THR A 132 8.31 -14.57 -5.86
N GLU A 133 9.19 -13.59 -5.65
CA GLU A 133 8.90 -12.34 -4.98
C GLU A 133 8.48 -11.29 -6.01
N VAL A 134 7.35 -10.63 -5.77
CA VAL A 134 6.83 -9.55 -6.60
C VAL A 134 6.50 -8.35 -5.71
N LEU A 135 6.87 -7.15 -6.14
CA LEU A 135 6.36 -5.92 -5.54
C LEU A 135 5.05 -5.55 -6.25
N LEU A 136 3.95 -5.69 -5.54
CA LEU A 136 2.65 -5.21 -5.96
C LEU A 136 2.56 -3.72 -5.67
N VAL A 137 2.20 -2.94 -6.68
CA VAL A 137 1.99 -1.50 -6.58
C VAL A 137 0.49 -1.23 -6.70
N ALA A 138 -0.10 -0.59 -5.71
CA ALA A 138 -1.53 -0.29 -5.65
C ALA A 138 -1.79 1.20 -5.49
N LYS A 139 -2.89 1.68 -6.09
CA LYS A 139 -3.46 3.00 -5.80
C LYS A 139 -4.19 2.92 -4.45
N VAL A 140 -3.93 3.88 -3.56
CA VAL A 140 -4.62 3.96 -2.27
C VAL A 140 -5.96 4.64 -2.46
N ALA A 141 -7.03 3.93 -2.12
CA ALA A 141 -8.39 4.45 -2.20
C ALA A 141 -8.61 5.55 -1.15
N GLN A 142 -8.84 6.77 -1.64
CA GLN A 142 -9.15 7.92 -0.80
C GLN A 142 -10.59 7.84 -0.29
N MET A 143 -10.87 8.47 0.85
CA MET A 143 -12.20 8.46 1.47
C MET A 143 -13.32 8.99 0.55
N GLU A 144 -13.03 9.99 -0.29
CA GLU A 144 -14.02 10.60 -1.18
C GLU A 144 -14.20 9.81 -2.47
N ALA A 145 -13.09 9.44 -3.13
CA ALA A 145 -13.12 8.79 -4.44
C ALA A 145 -13.36 7.27 -4.36
N ARG A 146 -12.96 6.63 -3.26
CA ARG A 146 -13.10 5.19 -2.98
C ARG A 146 -12.49 4.25 -4.03
N ASP A 147 -11.67 4.77 -4.93
CA ASP A 147 -11.10 4.01 -6.04
C ASP A 147 -9.68 3.54 -5.73
N GLY A 148 -9.55 2.25 -5.42
CA GLY A 148 -8.27 1.55 -5.21
C GLY A 148 -8.20 0.29 -6.05
N CYS A 149 -7.00 -0.06 -6.50
CA CYS A 149 -6.74 -1.25 -7.28
C CYS A 149 -5.22 -1.48 -7.43
N THR A 150 -4.86 -2.66 -7.91
CA THR A 150 -3.48 -2.92 -8.34
C THR A 150 -3.19 -2.17 -9.64
N ILE A 151 -2.17 -1.32 -9.62
CA ILE A 151 -1.74 -0.53 -10.79
C ILE A 151 -0.48 -1.09 -11.46
N GLY A 152 0.24 -1.99 -10.78
CA GLY A 152 1.33 -2.71 -11.38
C GLY A 152 2.02 -3.74 -10.51
N LEU A 153 2.90 -4.49 -11.15
CA LEU A 153 3.63 -5.62 -10.61
C LEU A 153 5.09 -5.53 -11.08
N VAL A 154 6.03 -5.61 -10.15
CA VAL A 154 7.46 -5.59 -10.44
C VAL A 154 8.10 -6.86 -9.89
N LEU A 155 8.68 -7.67 -10.77
CA LEU A 155 9.43 -8.85 -10.36
C LEU A 155 10.60 -8.43 -9.46
N ALA A 156 10.66 -8.99 -8.25
CA ALA A 156 11.71 -8.71 -7.27
C ALA A 156 12.76 -9.82 -7.20
N THR A 157 12.37 -11.09 -7.41
CA THR A 157 13.34 -12.20 -7.48
C THR A 157 14.38 -11.93 -8.56
N GLY A 158 15.66 -11.89 -8.18
CA GLY A 158 16.77 -11.65 -9.09
C GLY A 158 16.89 -10.20 -9.60
N ASN A 159 16.05 -9.27 -9.13
CA ASN A 159 16.03 -7.89 -9.60
C ASN A 159 16.47 -6.90 -8.50
N PRO A 160 17.73 -6.42 -8.51
CA PRO A 160 18.22 -5.48 -7.50
C PRO A 160 17.58 -4.08 -7.62
N GLN A 161 16.94 -3.75 -8.74
CA GLN A 161 16.30 -2.45 -8.99
C GLN A 161 14.79 -2.45 -8.69
N ALA A 162 14.22 -3.56 -8.23
CA ALA A 162 12.78 -3.73 -8.11
C ALA A 162 12.10 -2.65 -7.26
N ASN A 163 12.69 -2.30 -6.11
CA ASN A 163 12.13 -1.27 -5.21
C ASN A 163 12.08 0.10 -5.89
N ASP A 164 13.14 0.50 -6.60
CA ASP A 164 13.19 1.80 -7.27
C ASP A 164 12.24 1.86 -8.47
N GLN A 165 12.12 0.74 -9.21
CA GLN A 165 11.14 0.60 -10.27
C GLN A 165 9.70 0.69 -9.74
N ALA A 166 9.40 0.04 -8.61
CA ALA A 166 8.09 0.08 -7.98
C ALA A 166 7.74 1.49 -7.47
N ARG A 167 8.69 2.20 -6.85
CA ARG A 167 8.52 3.60 -6.42
C ARG A 167 8.27 4.53 -7.59
N LYS A 168 9.08 4.42 -8.64
CA LYS A 168 8.89 5.20 -9.86
C LYS A 168 7.50 4.95 -10.46
N LEU A 169 7.08 3.69 -10.55
CA LEU A 169 5.76 3.33 -11.06
C LEU A 169 4.62 3.92 -10.22
N ALA A 170 4.70 3.83 -8.90
CA ALA A 170 3.73 4.43 -7.99
C ALA A 170 3.66 5.96 -8.19
N ASP A 171 4.80 6.63 -8.13
CA ASP A 171 4.89 8.09 -8.19
C ASP A 171 4.38 8.64 -9.54
N GLU A 172 4.64 7.95 -10.64
CA GLU A 172 4.24 8.37 -12.00
C GLU A 172 2.78 8.06 -12.33
N LYS A 173 2.21 6.95 -11.82
CA LYS A 173 0.92 6.44 -12.31
C LYS A 173 -0.21 6.47 -11.30
N ALA A 174 0.04 6.31 -10.01
CA ALA A 174 -1.03 6.00 -9.05
C ALA A 174 -2.12 7.08 -8.99
N LYS A 175 -1.75 8.36 -9.07
CA LYS A 175 -2.69 9.48 -8.95
C LYS A 175 -3.66 9.59 -10.14
N SER A 176 -3.22 9.21 -11.35
CA SER A 176 -4.01 9.31 -12.58
C SER A 176 -4.62 7.99 -13.04
N PHE A 177 -4.21 6.86 -12.45
CA PHE A 177 -4.70 5.53 -12.83
C PHE A 177 -6.21 5.40 -12.59
N ALA A 178 -6.93 4.96 -13.62
CA ALA A 178 -8.36 4.69 -13.59
C ALA A 178 -8.63 3.21 -13.30
N CYS A 179 -8.91 2.89 -12.02
CA CYS A 179 -9.24 1.54 -11.59
C CYS A 179 -10.42 0.94 -12.36
N GLY A 180 -10.30 -0.33 -12.77
CA GLY A 180 -11.29 -1.03 -13.58
C GLY A 180 -11.31 -0.67 -15.07
N LYS A 181 -10.46 0.27 -15.52
CA LYS A 181 -10.34 0.68 -16.93
C LYS A 181 -8.93 0.51 -17.44
N ASP A 182 -7.95 1.01 -16.68
CA ASP A 182 -6.55 0.95 -17.08
C ASP A 182 -5.96 -0.43 -16.82
N LYS A 183 -5.08 -0.87 -17.72
CA LYS A 183 -4.32 -2.10 -17.54
C LYS A 183 -3.11 -1.85 -16.64
N HIS A 184 -2.93 -2.70 -15.64
CA HIS A 184 -1.77 -2.62 -14.75
C HIS A 184 -0.45 -2.79 -15.53
N THR A 185 0.61 -2.15 -15.05
CA THR A 185 1.95 -2.27 -15.65
C THR A 185 2.69 -3.47 -15.07
N VAL A 186 3.34 -4.27 -15.91
CA VAL A 186 4.16 -5.40 -15.49
C VAL A 186 5.62 -5.16 -15.86
N ILE A 187 6.53 -5.32 -14.90
CA ILE A 187 7.98 -5.23 -15.11
C ILE A 187 8.62 -6.56 -14.72
N GLY A 188 9.20 -7.25 -15.70
CA GLY A 188 9.76 -8.60 -15.55
C GLY A 188 8.73 -9.72 -15.80
N ASN A 189 9.16 -10.96 -15.61
CA ASN A 189 8.30 -12.15 -15.79
C ASN A 189 7.62 -12.50 -14.45
N VAL A 190 6.54 -11.80 -14.14
CA VAL A 190 5.76 -12.05 -12.91
C VAL A 190 4.81 -13.24 -13.09
N PRO A 191 4.52 -14.01 -12.03
CA PRO A 191 3.45 -15.01 -12.06
C PRO A 191 2.11 -14.40 -12.45
N ALA A 192 1.21 -15.23 -13.00
CA ALA A 192 -0.12 -14.80 -13.41
C ALA A 192 -0.89 -14.13 -12.26
N PHE A 193 -1.44 -12.96 -12.53
CA PHE A 193 -2.20 -12.13 -11.60
C PHE A 193 -3.42 -11.56 -12.32
N GLY A 194 -4.57 -11.57 -11.67
CA GLY A 194 -5.77 -10.99 -12.27
C GLY A 194 -6.97 -11.00 -11.34
N ARG A 195 -8.05 -10.40 -11.82
CA ARG A 195 -9.37 -10.56 -11.22
C ARG A 195 -9.83 -12.00 -11.42
N VAL A 196 -10.34 -12.60 -10.36
CA VAL A 196 -11.29 -13.70 -10.47
C VAL A 196 -12.63 -13.04 -10.21
N ASP A 197 -13.39 -12.77 -11.26
CA ASP A 197 -14.78 -12.36 -11.08
C ASP A 197 -15.50 -13.60 -10.53
N ASN A 198 -15.88 -13.57 -9.25
CA ASN A 198 -16.74 -14.59 -8.64
C ASN A 198 -18.15 -14.52 -9.26
#